data_AF-M1PQC8-F1
#
_entry.id   AF-M1PQC8-F1
#
_cell.length_a   1.000
_cell.length_b   1.000
_cell.length_c   1.000
_cell.angle_alpha   90.00
_cell.angle_beta   90.00
_cell.angle_gamma   90.00
#
_symmetry.space_group_name_H-M   'P 1'
#
loop_
_entity.id
_entity.type
_entity.pdbx_description
1 polymer ?
#
loop_
_entity_poly.entity_id
_entity_poly.type
_entity_poly.pdbx_seq_one_letter_code
_entity_poly.pdbx_strand_id
1 'polypeptide(L)'
;MGDKELEKNKKELNFFEVTPKIVEADKKSTIEIKPLYDNFNFGNNKEFKVIYKPIHNTSEPAAEAQAGEFTVTSNNGKLFLNQYFAGEQEHIFIISEKENDENIGDFHIYSLKDDLYCRKPLKGDLHLHTSRSDGEGSPGYIAALGRKRGFDFMAVTDHRRYTPSVEAQNIFEDAAIDINLVNGEEV
;
A
#
# COMPACT_ATOMS: atom_id res chain seq x y z
N MET A 1 -0.28 3.86 24.67
CA MET A 1 0.43 5.03 24.10
C MET A 1 1.24 4.56 22.89
N GLY A 2 0.56 4.11 21.83
CA GLY A 2 1.23 3.40 20.73
C GLY A 2 0.44 3.28 19.42
N ASP A 3 -0.63 4.05 19.23
CA ASP A 3 -1.40 4.06 17.97
C ASP A 3 -1.50 5.45 17.32
N LYS A 4 -1.06 6.52 18.01
CA LYS A 4 -1.12 7.89 17.48
C LYS A 4 -0.04 8.20 16.42
N GLU A 5 0.87 7.27 16.17
CA GLU A 5 2.00 7.48 15.24
C GLU A 5 1.80 6.79 13.88
N LEU A 6 0.89 5.81 13.78
CA LEU A 6 0.57 5.09 12.54
C LEU A 6 -0.48 5.80 11.66
N GLU A 7 -1.18 6.79 12.21
CA GLU A 7 -2.11 7.68 11.49
C GLU A 7 -1.54 9.09 11.30
N LYS A 8 -0.22 9.22 11.09
CA LYS A 8 0.27 10.39 10.35
C LYS A 8 -0.28 10.23 8.93
N ASN A 9 -1.41 10.88 8.70
CA ASN A 9 -2.15 11.05 7.45
C ASN A 9 -1.13 11.12 6.28
N LYS A 10 -0.78 9.96 5.71
CA LYS A 10 0.11 9.90 4.55
C LYS A 10 -0.72 10.47 3.40
N LYS A 11 -0.62 11.79 3.23
CA LYS A 11 -1.32 12.59 2.22
C LYS A 11 -1.24 11.89 0.86
N GLU A 12 -0.13 11.21 0.59
CA GLU A 12 0.15 10.45 -0.61
C GLU A 12 -0.81 9.27 -0.81
N LEU A 13 -1.13 8.53 0.26
CA LEU A 13 -2.03 7.37 0.20
C LEU A 13 -3.50 7.77 0.10
N ASN A 14 -3.85 8.94 0.63
CA ASN A 14 -5.24 9.37 0.75
C ASN A 14 -5.69 10.29 -0.39
N PHE A 15 -4.79 11.09 -0.97
CA PHE A 15 -5.15 12.09 -1.99
C PHE A 15 -4.67 11.76 -3.41
N PHE A 16 -3.82 10.74 -3.57
CA PHE A 16 -3.25 10.39 -4.86
C PHE A 16 -3.38 8.90 -5.15
N GLU A 17 -3.61 8.60 -6.42
CA GLU A 17 -3.50 7.25 -6.95
C GLU A 17 -2.18 7.14 -7.72
N VAL A 18 -1.47 6.04 -7.46
CA VAL A 18 -0.16 5.75 -8.04
C VAL A 18 -0.27 4.40 -8.74
N THR A 19 -0.02 4.38 -10.05
CA THR A 19 -0.17 3.17 -10.86
C THR A 19 0.98 3.02 -11.87
N PRO A 20 1.66 1.86 -11.89
CA PRO A 20 1.58 0.76 -10.92
C PRO A 20 2.36 1.09 -9.63
N LYS A 21 1.99 0.48 -8.49
CA LYS A 21 2.82 0.51 -7.26
C LYS A 21 3.89 -0.57 -7.22
N ILE A 22 3.72 -1.63 -8.01
CA ILE A 22 4.64 -2.75 -8.13
C ILE A 22 5.09 -2.84 -9.59
N VAL A 23 6.40 -2.89 -9.80
CA VAL A 23 7.03 -3.00 -11.13
C VAL A 23 8.00 -4.17 -11.16
N GLU A 24 8.38 -4.58 -12.36
CA GLU A 24 9.44 -5.57 -12.53
C GLU A 24 10.80 -4.98 -12.19
N ALA A 25 11.60 -5.74 -11.46
CA ALA A 25 12.99 -5.42 -11.20
C ALA A 25 13.82 -5.43 -12.50
N ASP A 26 14.87 -4.60 -12.51
CA ASP A 26 15.87 -4.49 -13.58
C ASP A 26 15.29 -4.11 -14.95
N LYS A 27 14.19 -3.34 -14.94
CA LYS A 27 13.52 -2.86 -16.15
C LYS A 27 13.10 -1.39 -16.01
N LYS A 28 12.92 -0.73 -17.16
CA LYS A 28 12.27 0.59 -17.21
C LYS A 28 10.76 0.41 -17.10
N SER A 29 10.14 1.24 -16.26
CA SER A 29 8.69 1.33 -16.12
C SER A 29 8.27 2.78 -15.97
N THR A 30 7.03 3.08 -16.39
CA THR A 30 6.44 4.41 -16.20
C THR A 30 5.40 4.35 -15.09
N ILE A 31 5.55 5.22 -14.10
CA ILE A 31 4.61 5.39 -12.99
C ILE A 31 3.72 6.59 -13.30
N GLU A 32 2.40 6.37 -13.30
CA GLU A 32 1.39 7.43 -13.32
C GLU A 32 1.03 7.82 -11.89
N ILE A 33 1.06 9.12 -11.60
CA ILE A 33 0.52 9.69 -10.37
C ILE A 33 -0.60 10.65 -10.75
N LYS A 34 -1.79 10.43 -10.20
CA LYS A 34 -2.96 11.30 -10.41
C LYS A 34 -3.63 11.66 -9.08
N PRO A 35 -4.12 12.89 -8.90
CA PRO A 35 -4.95 13.25 -7.77
C PRO A 35 -6.27 12.48 -7.78
N LEU A 36 -6.79 12.13 -6.59
CA LEU A 36 -8.10 11.47 -6.42
C LEU A 36 -9.26 12.45 -6.26
N TYR A 37 -8.97 13.67 -5.82
CA TYR A 37 -9.97 14.66 -5.42
C TYR A 37 -9.60 16.06 -5.92
N ASP A 38 -10.62 16.90 -6.11
CA ASP A 38 -10.48 18.22 -6.73
C ASP A 38 -9.63 19.23 -5.94
N ASN A 39 -9.39 18.96 -4.65
CA ASN A 39 -8.52 19.79 -3.82
C ASN A 39 -7.03 19.64 -4.15
N PHE A 40 -6.67 18.65 -4.98
CA PHE A 40 -5.33 18.52 -5.57
C PHE A 40 -5.42 18.53 -7.10
N ASN A 41 -4.64 19.39 -7.73
CA ASN A 41 -4.59 19.46 -9.19
C ASN A 41 -3.18 19.81 -9.67
N PHE A 42 -2.55 18.89 -10.40
CA PHE A 42 -1.24 19.13 -11.01
C PHE A 42 -1.28 20.13 -12.17
N GLY A 43 -2.47 20.57 -12.59
CA GLY A 43 -2.67 21.44 -13.74
C GLY A 43 -2.20 20.78 -15.04
N ASN A 44 -1.98 21.60 -16.06
CA ASN A 44 -1.38 21.18 -17.31
C ASN A 44 -0.16 22.04 -17.60
N ASN A 45 0.92 21.43 -18.10
CA ASN A 45 2.19 22.11 -18.38
C ASN A 45 2.84 22.77 -17.16
N LYS A 46 2.57 22.29 -15.94
CA LYS A 46 3.28 22.73 -14.72
C LYS A 46 4.51 21.87 -14.50
N GLU A 47 5.59 22.46 -14.01
CA GLU A 47 6.84 21.75 -13.73
C GLU A 47 6.93 21.32 -12.27
N PHE A 48 7.38 20.09 -12.07
CA PHE A 48 7.59 19.49 -10.76
C PHE A 48 9.02 18.97 -10.66
N LYS A 49 9.63 19.20 -9.50
CA LYS A 49 10.91 18.63 -9.14
C LYS A 49 10.70 17.25 -8.54
N VAL A 50 11.46 16.28 -8.99
CA VAL A 50 11.41 14.90 -8.53
C VAL A 50 12.79 14.50 -8.04
N ILE A 51 12.88 14.07 -6.79
CA ILE A 51 14.07 13.43 -6.23
C ILE A 51 13.80 11.94 -6.13
N TYR A 52 14.53 11.15 -6.92
CA TYR A 52 14.46 9.69 -6.93
C TYR A 52 15.52 9.08 -6.02
N LYS A 53 15.12 8.11 -5.19
CA LYS A 53 15.98 7.39 -4.23
C LYS A 53 15.65 5.89 -4.20
N PRO A 54 16.51 4.99 -4.70
CA PRO A 54 16.45 3.58 -4.33
C PRO A 54 16.87 3.43 -2.86
N ILE A 55 16.17 2.61 -2.08
CA ILE A 55 16.46 2.42 -0.65
C ILE A 55 17.71 1.56 -0.42
N HIS A 56 17.97 0.61 -1.31
CA HIS A 56 19.15 -0.24 -1.27
C HIS A 56 20.18 0.23 -2.31
N ASN A 57 21.34 0.65 -1.81
CA ASN A 57 22.47 0.98 -2.65
C ASN A 57 23.11 -0.30 -3.19
N THR A 58 23.13 -0.47 -4.51
CA THR A 58 24.04 -1.40 -5.16
C THR A 58 25.43 -0.77 -5.26
N SER A 59 26.50 -1.56 -5.16
CA SER A 59 27.88 -1.05 -5.17
C SER A 59 28.25 -0.28 -6.45
N GLU A 60 27.60 -0.58 -7.58
CA GLU A 60 27.81 0.09 -8.87
C GLU A 60 26.51 0.10 -9.70
N PRO A 61 25.52 0.95 -9.35
CA PRO A 61 24.28 1.02 -10.11
C PRO A 61 24.57 1.66 -11.48
N ALA A 62 23.91 1.18 -12.54
CA ALA A 62 23.86 1.91 -13.81
C ALA A 62 23.43 3.36 -13.56
N ALA A 63 23.89 4.34 -14.36
CA ALA A 63 23.62 5.76 -14.12
C ALA A 63 22.12 6.07 -13.97
N GLU A 64 21.28 5.38 -14.75
CA GLU A 64 19.83 5.50 -14.68
C GLU A 64 19.18 4.86 -13.46
N ALA A 65 19.90 4.03 -12.71
CA ALA A 65 19.45 3.39 -11.47
C ALA A 65 19.85 4.17 -10.20
N GLN A 66 20.71 5.18 -10.33
CA GLN A 66 21.25 5.95 -9.22
C GLN A 66 20.22 6.93 -8.67
N ALA A 67 20.36 7.30 -7.39
CA ALA A 67 19.62 8.42 -6.84
C ALA A 67 19.92 9.69 -7.65
N GLY A 68 18.89 10.50 -7.90
CA GLY A 68 19.03 11.65 -8.78
C GLY A 68 17.87 12.62 -8.68
N GLU A 69 18.03 13.76 -9.35
CA GLU A 69 17.02 14.79 -9.44
C GLU A 69 16.70 15.07 -10.91
N PHE A 70 15.40 15.17 -11.22
CA PHE A 70 14.94 15.55 -12.54
C PHE A 70 13.65 16.36 -12.45
N THR A 71 13.28 17.03 -13.54
CA THR A 71 12.02 17.76 -13.66
C THR A 71 11.05 16.96 -14.53
N VAL A 72 9.78 16.93 -14.13
CA VAL A 72 8.68 16.43 -14.96
C VAL A 72 7.65 17.52 -15.18
N THR A 73 6.98 17.47 -16.31
CA THR A 73 5.89 18.39 -16.65
C THR A 73 4.56 17.66 -16.57
N SER A 74 3.59 18.24 -15.87
CA SER A 74 2.26 17.65 -15.79
C SER A 74 1.58 17.64 -17.15
N ASN A 75 0.91 16.53 -17.45
CA ASN A 75 0.14 16.35 -18.66
C ASN A 75 -1.26 15.88 -18.29
N ASN A 76 -2.28 16.66 -18.65
CA ASN A 76 -3.68 16.39 -18.34
C ASN A 76 -3.94 16.14 -16.85
N GLY A 77 -3.34 16.94 -15.95
CA GLY A 77 -3.54 16.80 -14.50
C GLY A 77 -2.82 15.62 -13.86
N LYS A 78 -1.88 14.99 -14.56
CA LYS A 78 -1.14 13.81 -14.10
C LYS A 78 0.36 14.00 -14.22
N LEU A 79 1.12 13.23 -13.42
CA LEU A 79 2.57 13.10 -13.54
C LEU A 79 2.92 11.71 -14.06
N PHE A 80 3.95 11.65 -14.90
CA PHE A 80 4.48 10.40 -15.44
C PHE A 80 5.98 10.33 -15.13
N LEU A 81 6.39 9.32 -14.36
CA LEU A 81 7.77 9.12 -13.95
C LEU A 81 8.31 7.89 -14.68
N ASN A 82 9.17 8.11 -15.67
CA ASN A 82 9.84 7.02 -16.40
C ASN A 82 11.19 6.74 -15.74
N GLN A 83 11.32 5.57 -15.13
CA GLN A 83 12.47 5.24 -14.28
C GLN A 83 12.93 3.79 -14.52
N TYR A 84 14.24 3.56 -14.45
CA TYR A 84 14.81 2.21 -14.37
C TYR A 84 14.84 1.76 -12.90
N PHE A 85 14.18 0.65 -12.61
CA PHE A 85 14.03 0.12 -11.25
C PHE A 85 15.02 -1.02 -11.00
N ALA A 86 16.25 -0.70 -10.58
CA ALA A 86 17.30 -1.69 -10.37
C ALA A 86 17.06 -2.56 -9.14
N GLY A 87 17.26 -3.88 -9.28
CA GLY A 87 17.11 -4.85 -8.21
C GLY A 87 15.68 -4.99 -7.70
N GLU A 88 15.49 -5.88 -6.73
CA GLU A 88 14.24 -6.05 -5.99
C GLU A 88 14.32 -5.24 -4.70
N GLN A 89 13.59 -4.12 -4.63
CA GLN A 89 13.66 -3.17 -3.51
C GLN A 89 12.53 -2.14 -3.52
N GLU A 90 12.56 -1.24 -2.53
CA GLU A 90 11.74 -0.03 -2.48
C GLU A 90 12.44 1.15 -3.16
N HIS A 91 11.65 1.95 -3.87
CA HIS A 91 12.05 3.14 -4.60
C HIS A 91 11.16 4.32 -4.19
N ILE A 92 11.77 5.44 -3.81
CA ILE A 92 11.07 6.63 -3.34
C ILE A 92 11.21 7.76 -4.35
N PHE A 93 10.09 8.37 -4.72
CA PHE A 93 10.02 9.63 -5.46
C PHE A 93 9.49 10.72 -4.53
N ILE A 94 10.33 11.68 -4.19
CA ILE A 94 9.93 12.87 -3.43
C ILE A 94 9.61 13.97 -4.45
N ILE A 95 8.38 14.45 -4.44
CA ILE A 95 7.90 15.42 -5.45
C ILE A 95 7.59 16.76 -4.80
N SER A 96 8.05 17.83 -5.41
CA SER A 96 7.68 19.21 -5.08
C SER A 96 7.31 20.01 -6.31
N GLU A 97 6.47 21.04 -6.15
CA GLU A 97 6.26 22.05 -7.18
C GLU A 97 7.55 22.85 -7.40
N LYS A 98 7.91 23.12 -8.66
CA LYS A 98 9.19 23.77 -8.99
C LYS A 98 9.20 25.27 -8.70
N GLU A 99 8.05 25.94 -8.74
CA GLU A 99 7.96 27.41 -8.59
C GLU A 99 8.10 27.87 -7.15
N ASN A 100 7.61 27.09 -6.18
CA ASN A 100 7.47 27.48 -4.78
C ASN A 100 8.08 26.45 -3.81
N ASP A 101 8.67 25.36 -4.31
CA ASP A 101 9.19 24.23 -3.54
C ASP A 101 8.14 23.59 -2.59
N GLU A 102 6.84 23.71 -2.90
CA GLU A 102 5.78 23.08 -2.11
C GLU A 102 5.88 21.56 -2.23
N ASN A 103 6.01 20.87 -1.08
CA ASN A 103 6.05 19.41 -1.05
C ASN A 103 4.68 18.82 -1.39
N ILE A 104 4.66 18.03 -2.46
CA ILE A 104 3.48 17.28 -2.90
C ILE A 104 3.35 16.01 -2.06
N GLY A 105 4.44 15.25 -1.94
CA GLY A 105 4.52 14.06 -1.11
C GLY A 105 5.65 13.10 -1.52
N ASP A 106 5.77 12.04 -0.73
CA ASP A 106 6.75 10.95 -0.92
C ASP A 106 6.05 9.68 -1.44
N PHE A 107 6.38 9.29 -2.67
CA PHE A 107 5.73 8.18 -3.37
C PHE A 107 6.63 6.95 -3.40
N HIS A 108 6.13 5.84 -2.86
CA HIS A 108 6.86 4.58 -2.72
C HIS A 108 6.42 3.56 -3.78
N ILE A 109 7.39 3.02 -4.52
CA ILE A 109 7.22 2.00 -5.57
C ILE A 109 8.10 0.81 -5.23
N TYR A 110 7.59 -0.40 -5.46
CA TYR A 110 8.32 -1.64 -5.16
C TYR A 110 8.64 -2.37 -6.46
N SER A 111 9.92 -2.71 -6.65
CA SER A 111 10.37 -3.56 -7.74
C SER A 111 10.48 -4.99 -7.25
N LEU A 112 9.96 -5.95 -8.01
CA LEU A 112 9.97 -7.38 -7.66
C LEU A 112 10.57 -8.20 -8.80
N LYS A 113 11.27 -9.28 -8.46
CA LYS A 113 11.68 -10.30 -9.42
C LYS A 113 10.50 -11.19 -9.80
N ASP A 114 10.66 -11.94 -10.89
CA ASP A 114 9.60 -12.74 -11.52
C ASP A 114 8.85 -13.68 -10.56
N ASP A 115 9.53 -14.22 -9.55
CA ASP A 115 8.96 -15.15 -8.58
C ASP A 115 7.89 -14.50 -7.69
N LEU A 116 8.05 -13.21 -7.36
CA LEU A 116 7.10 -12.40 -6.59
C LEU A 116 6.23 -11.50 -7.45
N TYR A 117 6.75 -10.94 -8.55
CA TYR A 117 6.03 -10.03 -9.45
C TYR A 117 4.75 -10.66 -10.01
N CYS A 118 4.81 -11.94 -10.37
CA CYS A 118 3.66 -12.68 -10.90
C CYS A 118 2.66 -13.11 -9.82
N ARG A 119 2.81 -12.66 -8.57
CA ARG A 119 1.96 -13.05 -7.43
C ARG A 119 1.09 -11.88 -6.99
N LYS A 120 -0.08 -12.23 -6.45
CA LYS A 120 -0.96 -11.28 -5.78
C LYS A 120 -0.67 -11.35 -4.28
N PRO A 121 -0.11 -10.29 -3.65
CA PRO A 121 0.01 -10.26 -2.20
C PRO A 121 -1.40 -10.19 -1.60
N LEU A 122 -1.69 -11.09 -0.66
CA LEU A 122 -2.91 -11.07 0.14
C LEU A 122 -2.55 -10.73 1.58
N LYS A 123 -3.25 -9.78 2.17
CA LYS A 123 -3.08 -9.37 3.56
C LYS A 123 -4.08 -10.12 4.42
N GLY A 124 -3.64 -10.77 5.47
CA GLY A 124 -4.54 -11.47 6.37
C GLY A 124 -3.89 -11.89 7.66
N ASP A 125 -4.70 -12.45 8.56
CA ASP A 125 -4.27 -12.97 9.85
C ASP A 125 -4.98 -14.31 10.11
N LEU A 126 -4.20 -15.35 10.38
CA LEU A 126 -4.68 -16.72 10.56
C LEU A 126 -4.79 -17.14 12.03
N HIS A 127 -4.49 -16.24 12.97
CA HIS A 127 -4.45 -16.57 14.40
C HIS A 127 -5.01 -15.41 15.24
N LEU A 128 -6.32 -15.19 15.17
CA LEU A 128 -7.00 -14.14 15.92
C LEU A 128 -7.92 -14.72 17.00
N HIS A 129 -7.77 -14.21 18.22
CA HIS A 129 -8.64 -14.59 19.34
C HIS A 129 -9.70 -13.54 19.58
N THR A 130 -10.80 -13.97 20.19
CA THR A 130 -11.92 -13.10 20.55
C THR A 130 -12.21 -13.24 22.03
N SER A 131 -13.17 -12.45 22.51
CA SER A 131 -13.76 -12.58 23.85
C SER A 131 -14.44 -13.94 24.12
N ARG A 132 -14.46 -14.86 23.15
CA ARG A 132 -14.95 -16.24 23.33
C ARG A 132 -13.88 -17.18 23.90
N SER A 133 -12.62 -16.76 23.95
CA SER A 133 -11.56 -17.39 24.75
C SER A 133 -10.83 -16.35 25.59
N ASP A 134 -9.68 -15.85 25.16
CA ASP A 134 -8.80 -14.94 25.89
C ASP A 134 -8.48 -13.64 25.14
N GLY A 135 -9.07 -13.43 23.96
CA GLY A 135 -8.97 -12.17 23.21
C GLY A 135 -9.95 -11.10 23.67
N GLU A 136 -9.88 -9.92 23.04
CA GLU A 136 -10.81 -8.81 23.26
C GLU A 136 -11.76 -8.61 22.06
N GLY A 137 -13.01 -8.25 22.32
CA GLY A 137 -14.03 -8.02 21.28
C GLY A 137 -14.79 -9.27 20.85
N SER A 138 -16.01 -9.10 20.32
CA SER A 138 -16.80 -10.23 19.81
C SER A 138 -16.29 -10.71 18.45
N PRO A 139 -16.61 -11.94 18.02
CA PRO A 139 -16.20 -12.45 16.71
C PRO A 139 -16.58 -11.52 15.54
N GLY A 140 -17.82 -11.02 15.52
CA GLY A 140 -18.25 -10.05 14.50
C GLY A 140 -17.49 -8.72 14.54
N TYR A 141 -17.17 -8.23 15.74
CA TYR A 141 -16.37 -7.01 15.89
C TYR A 141 -14.95 -7.19 15.32
N ILE A 142 -14.29 -8.31 15.65
CA ILE A 142 -12.95 -8.63 15.15
C ILE A 142 -12.95 -8.81 13.63
N ALA A 143 -13.95 -9.50 13.07
CA ALA A 143 -14.12 -9.61 11.62
C ALA A 143 -14.34 -8.26 10.93
N ALA A 144 -15.22 -7.40 11.46
CA ALA A 144 -15.41 -6.04 10.93
C ALA A 144 -14.12 -5.22 10.98
N LEU A 145 -13.33 -5.38 12.04
CA LEU A 145 -12.08 -4.66 12.22
C LEU A 145 -10.99 -5.14 11.25
N GLY A 146 -10.91 -6.46 11.00
CA GLY A 146 -10.05 -7.02 9.95
C GLY A 146 -10.39 -6.45 8.58
N ARG A 147 -11.68 -6.41 8.23
CA ARG A 147 -12.16 -5.77 7.00
C ARG A 147 -11.76 -4.29 6.93
N LYS A 148 -12.00 -3.53 8.00
CA LYS A 148 -11.61 -2.10 8.09
C LYS A 148 -10.10 -1.89 7.89
N ARG A 149 -9.27 -2.84 8.31
CA ARG A 149 -7.80 -2.82 8.14
C ARG A 149 -7.33 -3.25 6.75
N GLY A 150 -8.25 -3.60 5.85
CA GLY A 150 -7.96 -4.03 4.50
C GLY A 150 -7.38 -5.44 4.42
N PHE A 151 -7.81 -6.34 5.31
CA PHE A 151 -7.49 -7.77 5.16
C PHE A 151 -8.31 -8.38 4.01
N ASP A 152 -7.65 -9.15 3.16
CA ASP A 152 -8.25 -10.01 2.14
C ASP A 152 -8.82 -11.29 2.75
N PHE A 153 -8.22 -11.79 3.85
CA PHE A 153 -8.69 -12.97 4.57
C PHE A 153 -8.35 -12.92 6.05
N MET A 154 -9.10 -13.65 6.88
CA MET A 154 -8.74 -13.86 8.28
C MET A 154 -9.37 -15.13 8.87
N ALA A 155 -8.80 -15.63 9.97
CA ALA A 155 -9.36 -16.72 10.76
C ALA A 155 -9.46 -16.35 12.24
N VAL A 156 -10.64 -16.59 12.83
CA VAL A 156 -10.83 -16.60 14.28
C VAL A 156 -10.46 -17.99 14.79
N THR A 157 -9.57 -18.06 15.78
CA THR A 157 -8.97 -19.31 16.27
C THR A 157 -9.00 -19.39 17.79
N ASP A 158 -10.14 -19.07 18.41
CA ASP A 158 -10.30 -19.13 19.86
C ASP A 158 -9.88 -20.50 20.45
N HIS A 159 -9.25 -20.48 21.62
CA HIS A 159 -8.72 -21.69 22.27
C HIS A 159 -9.79 -22.79 22.44
N ARG A 160 -9.56 -23.93 21.81
CA ARG A 160 -10.39 -25.15 21.86
C ARG A 160 -11.85 -24.91 21.52
N ARG A 161 -12.10 -23.92 20.66
CA ARG A 161 -13.44 -23.45 20.30
C ARG A 161 -13.52 -23.14 18.81
N TYR A 162 -14.20 -24.01 18.07
CA TYR A 162 -14.53 -23.76 16.66
C TYR A 162 -15.67 -22.74 16.47
N THR A 163 -16.69 -22.77 17.35
CA THR A 163 -17.93 -22.00 17.23
C THR A 163 -17.76 -20.49 17.01
N PRO A 164 -16.79 -19.79 17.64
CA PRO A 164 -16.58 -18.36 17.43
C PRO A 164 -16.26 -17.99 15.97
N SER A 165 -15.56 -18.85 15.24
CA SER A 165 -15.25 -18.60 13.83
C SER A 165 -16.50 -18.69 12.94
N VAL A 166 -17.39 -19.63 13.24
CA VAL A 166 -18.72 -19.74 12.62
C VAL A 166 -19.60 -18.53 12.97
N GLU A 167 -19.56 -18.08 14.23
CA GLU A 167 -20.25 -16.85 14.67
C GLU A 167 -19.79 -15.64 13.83
N ALA A 168 -18.48 -15.51 13.59
CA ALA A 168 -17.94 -14.43 12.75
C ALA A 168 -18.46 -14.49 11.32
N GLN A 169 -18.52 -15.67 10.68
CA GLN A 169 -19.07 -15.82 9.33
C GLN A 169 -20.56 -15.46 9.27
N ASN A 170 -21.37 -16.03 10.17
CA ASN A 170 -22.83 -15.87 10.15
C ASN A 170 -23.27 -14.41 10.33
N ILE A 171 -22.51 -13.60 11.08
CA ILE A 171 -22.82 -12.18 11.28
C ILE A 171 -22.81 -11.39 9.95
N PHE A 172 -22.05 -11.85 8.95
CA PHE A 172 -21.92 -11.19 7.65
C PHE A 172 -22.53 -11.98 6.49
N GLU A 173 -23.27 -13.07 6.73
CA GLU A 173 -23.79 -13.96 5.68
C GLU A 173 -24.65 -13.21 4.64
N ASP A 174 -25.47 -12.26 5.10
CA ASP A 174 -26.32 -11.43 4.24
C ASP A 174 -25.64 -10.15 3.72
N ALA A 175 -24.39 -9.90 4.11
CA ALA A 175 -23.64 -8.72 3.73
C ALA A 175 -22.68 -9.00 2.57
N ALA A 176 -22.71 -8.16 1.54
CA ALA A 176 -21.70 -8.20 0.48
C ALA A 176 -20.36 -7.66 0.98
N ILE A 177 -19.56 -8.52 1.60
CA ILE A 177 -18.21 -8.20 2.10
C ILE A 177 -17.12 -8.77 1.20
N ASP A 178 -15.99 -8.08 1.17
CA ASP A 178 -14.80 -8.31 0.35
C ASP A 178 -13.66 -9.02 1.09
N ILE A 179 -13.89 -9.44 2.35
CA ILE A 179 -12.96 -10.22 3.16
C ILE A 179 -13.39 -11.69 3.21
N ASN A 180 -12.43 -12.62 3.03
CA ASN A 180 -12.66 -14.05 3.21
C ASN A 180 -12.49 -14.46 4.68
N LEU A 181 -13.60 -14.74 5.35
CA LEU A 181 -13.60 -15.26 6.72
C LEU A 181 -13.44 -16.78 6.67
N VAL A 182 -12.35 -17.31 7.22
CA VAL A 182 -12.05 -18.75 7.27
C VAL A 182 -12.32 -19.27 8.67
N ASN A 183 -13.01 -20.41 8.78
CA ASN A 183 -13.22 -21.03 10.08
C ASN A 183 -11.93 -21.61 10.65
N GLY A 184 -11.75 -21.47 11.95
CA GLY A 184 -10.52 -21.83 12.65
C GLY A 184 -10.76 -22.15 14.13
N GLU A 185 -9.75 -22.78 14.72
CA GLU A 185 -9.67 -23.14 16.14
C GLU A 185 -8.18 -23.31 16.50
N GLU A 186 -7.76 -22.83 17.67
CA GLU A 186 -6.47 -23.20 18.24
C GLU A 186 -6.66 -24.42 19.17
N VAL A 187 -6.12 -25.57 18.77
CA VAL A 187 -6.31 -26.88 19.45
C VAL A 187 -5.21 -27.16 20.47
#